data_AF-A0A9W9MUK7-F1
#
_entry.id   AF-A0A9W9MUK7-F1
#
_cell.length_a   1.000
_cell.length_b   1.000
_cell.length_c   1.000
_cell.angle_alpha   90.00
_cell.angle_beta   90.00
_cell.angle_gamma   90.00
#
_symmetry.space_group_name_H-M   'P 1'
#
loop_
_entity.id
_entity.type
_entity.pdbx_description
1 polymer ?
#
loop_
_entity_poly.entity_id
_entity_poly.type
_entity_poly.pdbx_seq_one_letter_code
_entity_poly.pdbx_strand_id
1 'polypeptide(L)'
;MTNGFLPYHEPGTVDILIIVSFFFFLSLARWVSAKVIQAGIIGQIAVGIIYGVPLANILEHNWQETFVTLGYVGLILIIFEGGLGTRVDLLKQNFTLSLVGAATGVLFPIGLSYLLLYLGFGYGAVETFIIGASLSATSLGTTFAVISSASGSVNLAETRVGSVLVSAAVIDDVVGLVMLSVIGDLGKLSGDDVNLGWLIGRPIVASIGMAVVMPIVTKWVFAPFFRKFIEYRFARFDHISNIILMTLVLSAFIAIAGFTGTSVLFGAFLAGVFLTYIPSKHPEGPFVVMSREEGEREADKSPTFVHTFEKYLLGPQQYLMEPLFFASIGFAIPFLKLWTGKRIWRGVVYTLLMAFAKCIVGIWIPIWQLVRGSKSHKKESHEGRKRQGVPKNEDNNTRHEEQSDQENGKKWNRAWLAATLLGSAMVARGEIGLLIIEIGHNETPYVSDDGFITGVWAILLNTIIGPVTVGLLVRFYAQEIEEGEWGVQDSPLAISSRDLGHGAV
;
A
#
# COMPACT_ATOMS: atom_id res chain seq x y z
N MET A 1 13.71 -47.32 -8.10
CA MET A 1 13.14 -46.65 -6.92
C MET A 1 11.78 -47.28 -6.63
N THR A 2 11.77 -48.35 -5.85
CA THR A 2 10.60 -49.17 -5.51
C THR A 2 10.25 -48.93 -4.05
N ASN A 3 9.59 -47.79 -3.77
CA ASN A 3 8.72 -47.53 -2.62
C ASN A 3 8.05 -46.17 -2.85
N GLY A 4 6.75 -46.16 -3.15
CA GLY A 4 5.99 -44.96 -3.51
C GLY A 4 5.52 -44.10 -2.33
N PHE A 5 6.28 -44.03 -1.24
CA PHE A 5 5.95 -43.20 -0.08
C PHE A 5 7.21 -42.64 0.58
N LEU A 6 7.12 -41.43 1.14
CA LEU A 6 8.20 -40.77 1.87
C LEU A 6 8.28 -41.39 3.28
N PRO A 7 9.40 -42.05 3.68
CA PRO A 7 9.52 -42.64 5.01
C PRO A 7 9.58 -41.53 6.07
N TYR A 8 8.82 -41.70 7.15
CA TYR A 8 8.86 -40.79 8.30
C TYR A 8 10.15 -41.03 9.09
N HIS A 9 11.04 -40.04 9.08
CA HIS A 9 12.22 -39.98 9.92
C HIS A 9 12.06 -38.84 10.92
N GLU A 10 12.25 -39.13 12.21
CA GLU A 10 12.24 -38.09 13.23
C GLU A 10 13.39 -37.10 12.97
N PRO A 11 13.12 -35.78 12.98
CA PRO A 11 14.17 -34.79 12.80
C PRO A 11 15.14 -34.81 13.98
N GLY A 12 16.41 -34.45 13.72
CA GLY A 12 17.41 -34.37 14.77
C GLY A 12 17.08 -33.28 15.79
N THR A 13 17.51 -33.46 17.04
CA THR A 13 17.30 -32.47 18.11
C THR A 13 17.85 -31.09 17.75
N VAL A 14 18.99 -31.04 17.05
CA VAL A 14 19.62 -29.79 16.61
C VAL A 14 18.73 -29.07 15.59
N ASP A 15 18.18 -29.80 14.61
CA ASP A 15 17.31 -29.23 13.57
C ASP A 15 16.03 -28.65 14.18
N ILE A 16 15.42 -29.38 15.13
CA ILE A 16 14.26 -28.91 15.88
C ILE A 16 14.59 -27.62 16.64
N LEU A 17 15.72 -27.58 17.36
CA LEU A 17 16.13 -26.39 18.10
C LEU A 17 16.41 -25.19 17.18
N ILE A 18 16.99 -25.43 16.00
CA ILE A 18 17.19 -24.38 14.99
C ILE A 18 15.84 -23.80 14.56
N ILE A 19 14.88 -24.63 14.18
CA ILE A 19 13.55 -24.19 13.74
C ILE A 19 12.80 -23.46 14.86
N VAL A 20 12.80 -24.01 16.08
CA VAL A 20 12.17 -23.37 17.25
C VAL A 20 12.80 -22.02 17.54
N SER A 21 14.14 -21.93 17.53
CA SER A 21 14.85 -20.67 17.73
C SER A 21 14.54 -19.66 16.63
N PHE A 22 14.46 -20.10 15.37
CA PHE A 22 14.14 -19.25 14.24
C PHE A 22 12.77 -18.57 14.40
N PHE A 23 11.72 -19.32 14.69
CA PHE A 23 10.39 -18.75 14.92
C PHE A 23 10.31 -17.87 16.17
N PHE A 24 11.01 -18.24 17.24
CA PHE A 24 11.10 -17.41 18.43
C PHE A 24 11.75 -16.06 18.13
N PHE A 25 12.91 -16.06 17.45
CA PHE A 25 13.62 -14.83 17.12
C PHE A 25 12.88 -14.01 16.07
N LEU A 26 12.18 -14.60 15.11
CA LEU A 26 11.30 -13.86 14.20
C LEU A 26 10.24 -13.06 14.97
N SER A 27 9.59 -13.70 15.93
CA SER A 27 8.56 -13.07 16.76
C SER A 27 9.15 -11.98 17.66
N LEU A 28 10.27 -12.27 18.32
CA LEU A 28 10.97 -11.33 19.19
C LEU A 28 11.47 -10.12 18.40
N ALA A 29 12.12 -10.33 17.26
CA ALA A 29 12.66 -9.25 16.43
C ALA A 29 11.54 -8.38 15.86
N ARG A 30 10.41 -8.96 15.44
CA ARG A 30 9.20 -8.21 15.04
C ARG A 30 8.77 -7.28 16.18
N TRP A 31 8.63 -7.82 17.39
CA TRP A 31 8.20 -7.05 18.56
C TRP A 31 9.17 -5.92 18.92
N VAL A 32 10.49 -6.21 18.98
CA VAL A 32 11.53 -5.21 19.27
C VAL A 32 11.52 -4.12 18.20
N SER A 33 11.52 -4.50 16.92
CA SER A 33 11.58 -3.55 15.81
C SER A 33 10.31 -2.69 15.72
N ALA A 34 9.13 -3.26 15.97
CA ALA A 34 7.88 -2.51 16.08
C ALA A 34 7.92 -1.52 17.26
N LYS A 35 8.56 -1.87 18.38
CA LYS A 35 8.65 -0.99 19.54
C LYS A 35 9.66 0.15 19.36
N VAL A 36 10.80 -0.12 18.72
CA VAL A 36 11.92 0.83 18.60
C VAL A 36 11.81 1.71 17.35
N ILE A 37 11.44 1.12 16.21
CA ILE A 37 11.49 1.78 14.88
C ILE A 37 10.08 1.96 14.30
N GLN A 38 9.04 1.41 14.94
CA GLN A 38 7.66 1.38 14.42
C GLN A 38 7.55 0.67 13.06
N ALA A 39 8.52 -0.19 12.73
CA ALA A 39 8.61 -0.91 11.47
C ALA A 39 8.95 -2.39 11.72
N GLY A 40 7.99 -3.18 12.21
CA GLY A 40 8.21 -4.58 12.62
C GLY A 40 8.81 -5.50 11.55
N ILE A 41 8.54 -5.19 10.27
CA ILE A 41 9.04 -5.90 9.09
C ILE A 41 10.58 -5.99 9.09
N ILE A 42 11.28 -4.93 9.53
CA ILE A 42 12.74 -4.87 9.53
C ILE A 42 13.32 -5.95 10.45
N GLY A 43 12.67 -6.24 11.58
CA GLY A 43 13.10 -7.28 12.51
C GLY A 43 13.09 -8.67 11.88
N GLN A 44 12.08 -8.99 11.09
CA GLN A 44 11.96 -10.29 10.42
C GLN A 44 12.99 -10.45 9.31
N ILE A 45 13.21 -9.39 8.50
CA ILE A 45 14.26 -9.37 7.48
C ILE A 45 15.64 -9.58 8.14
N ALA A 46 15.90 -8.92 9.27
CA ALA A 46 17.17 -9.06 9.99
C ALA A 46 17.41 -10.50 10.49
N VAL A 47 16.38 -11.16 11.03
CA VAL A 47 16.49 -12.58 11.41
C VAL A 47 16.73 -13.46 10.20
N GLY A 48 16.07 -13.18 9.07
CA GLY A 48 16.34 -13.82 7.79
C GLY A 48 17.82 -13.72 7.39
N ILE A 49 18.38 -12.51 7.37
CA ILE A 49 19.79 -12.27 7.07
C ILE A 49 20.72 -13.07 7.99
N ILE A 50 20.40 -13.12 9.29
CA ILE A 50 21.22 -13.83 10.28
C ILE A 50 21.16 -15.34 10.05
N TYR A 51 19.96 -15.91 9.94
CA TYR A 51 19.78 -17.35 9.85
C TYR A 51 20.11 -17.94 8.48
N GLY A 52 19.95 -17.16 7.41
CA GLY A 52 20.24 -17.59 6.04
C GLY A 52 21.67 -17.36 5.58
N VAL A 53 21.89 -17.63 4.29
CA VAL A 53 23.09 -17.23 3.55
C VAL A 53 22.96 -15.72 3.23
N PRO A 54 24.03 -14.91 3.27
CA PRO A 54 25.44 -15.26 3.41
C PRO A 54 26.03 -15.11 4.81
N LEU A 55 25.24 -14.84 5.86
CA LEU A 55 25.82 -14.43 7.16
C LEU A 55 26.19 -15.62 8.05
N ALA A 56 25.24 -16.22 8.77
CA ALA A 56 25.54 -17.32 9.70
C ALA A 56 25.15 -18.70 9.16
N ASN A 57 24.30 -18.77 8.12
CA ASN A 57 23.88 -20.02 7.47
C ASN A 57 23.47 -21.11 8.48
N ILE A 58 22.69 -20.70 9.49
CA ILE A 58 22.24 -21.56 10.60
C ILE A 58 21.08 -22.44 10.13
N LEU A 59 20.19 -21.88 9.29
CA LEU A 59 19.05 -22.59 8.73
C LEU A 59 19.47 -23.35 7.48
N GLU A 60 19.11 -24.63 7.39
CA GLU A 60 19.43 -25.45 6.22
C GLU A 60 18.78 -24.90 4.93
N HIS A 61 19.45 -25.08 3.78
CA HIS A 61 18.99 -24.55 2.50
C HIS A 61 17.59 -25.06 2.11
N ASN A 62 17.29 -26.34 2.36
CA ASN A 62 15.97 -26.93 2.10
C ASN A 62 14.84 -26.19 2.85
N TRP A 63 15.11 -25.76 4.08
CA TRP A 63 14.17 -24.96 4.87
C TRP A 63 14.06 -23.54 4.31
N GLN A 64 15.16 -22.93 3.88
CA GLN A 64 15.14 -21.61 3.23
C GLN A 64 14.23 -21.64 1.98
N GLU A 65 14.38 -22.62 1.08
CA GLU A 65 13.54 -22.77 -0.12
C GLU A 65 12.06 -23.03 0.23
N THR A 66 11.81 -23.86 1.24
CA THR A 66 10.45 -24.14 1.73
C THR A 66 9.79 -22.87 2.27
N PHE A 67 10.53 -22.08 3.05
CA PHE A 67 10.04 -20.82 3.62
C PHE A 67 9.85 -19.73 2.56
N VAL A 68 10.67 -19.70 1.51
CA VAL A 68 10.45 -18.82 0.35
C VAL A 68 9.11 -19.15 -0.31
N THR A 69 8.84 -20.43 -0.53
CA THR A 69 7.58 -20.89 -1.17
C THR A 69 6.36 -20.59 -0.30
N LEU A 70 6.40 -20.93 1.00
CA LEU A 70 5.32 -20.63 1.93
C LEU A 70 5.14 -19.11 2.13
N GLY A 71 6.24 -18.37 2.20
CA GLY A 71 6.26 -16.92 2.28
C GLY A 71 5.61 -16.27 1.06
N TYR A 72 5.83 -16.80 -0.14
CA TYR A 72 5.17 -16.30 -1.34
C TYR A 72 3.65 -16.52 -1.32
N VAL A 73 3.16 -17.63 -0.76
CA VAL A 73 1.73 -17.82 -0.47
C VAL A 73 1.24 -16.78 0.55
N GLY A 74 2.03 -16.53 1.59
CA GLY A 74 1.80 -15.45 2.53
C GLY A 74 1.65 -14.10 1.85
N LEU A 75 2.54 -13.76 0.92
CA LEU A 75 2.47 -12.52 0.17
C LEU A 75 1.18 -12.44 -0.68
N ILE A 76 0.79 -13.51 -1.36
CA ILE A 76 -0.49 -13.57 -2.09
C ILE A 76 -1.65 -13.23 -1.16
N LEU A 77 -1.64 -13.75 0.07
CA LEU A 77 -2.66 -13.47 1.07
C LEU A 77 -2.60 -12.02 1.60
N ILE A 78 -1.42 -11.41 1.77
CA ILE A 78 -1.27 -9.98 2.12
C ILE A 78 -1.91 -9.10 1.04
N ILE A 79 -1.61 -9.38 -0.22
CA ILE A 79 -2.11 -8.57 -1.34
C ILE A 79 -3.61 -8.79 -1.55
N PHE A 80 -4.09 -10.02 -1.33
CA PHE A 80 -5.52 -10.33 -1.32
C PHE A 80 -6.26 -9.62 -0.18
N GLU A 81 -5.71 -9.62 1.04
CA GLU A 81 -6.21 -8.88 2.20
C GLU A 81 -6.28 -7.37 1.90
N GLY A 82 -5.21 -6.81 1.30
CA GLY A 82 -5.19 -5.42 0.84
C GLY A 82 -6.30 -5.12 -0.17
N GLY A 83 -6.57 -6.05 -1.09
CA GLY A 83 -7.71 -5.97 -2.02
C GLY A 83 -9.06 -5.99 -1.31
N LEU A 84 -9.23 -6.84 -0.29
CA LEU A 84 -10.44 -6.91 0.54
C LEU A 84 -10.67 -5.63 1.37
N GLY A 85 -9.59 -5.00 1.84
CA GLY A 85 -9.62 -3.76 2.62
C GLY A 85 -9.69 -2.48 1.78
N THR A 86 -9.68 -2.58 0.45
CA THR A 86 -9.64 -1.41 -0.43
C THR A 86 -10.96 -0.62 -0.39
N ARG A 87 -10.91 0.63 0.09
CA ARG A 87 -12.03 1.58 0.10
C ARG A 87 -12.22 2.26 -1.26
N VAL A 88 -12.92 1.60 -2.18
CA VAL A 88 -13.13 2.11 -3.55
C VAL A 88 -14.02 3.35 -3.60
N ASP A 89 -14.82 3.59 -2.57
CA ASP A 89 -15.59 4.81 -2.35
C ASP A 89 -14.67 6.04 -2.21
N LEU A 90 -13.63 5.97 -1.36
CA LEU A 90 -12.66 7.05 -1.20
C LEU A 90 -11.86 7.31 -2.47
N LEU A 91 -11.48 6.23 -3.17
CA LEU A 91 -10.79 6.31 -4.45
C LEU A 91 -11.63 7.09 -5.48
N LYS A 92 -12.96 6.86 -5.51
CA LYS A 92 -13.87 7.58 -6.41
C LYS A 92 -14.05 9.05 -6.00
N GLN A 93 -14.13 9.34 -4.70
CA GLN A 93 -14.32 10.71 -4.21
C GLN A 93 -13.10 11.61 -4.48
N ASN A 94 -11.89 11.07 -4.34
CA ASN A 94 -10.63 11.82 -4.49
C ASN A 94 -9.85 11.50 -5.77
N PHE A 95 -10.50 10.85 -6.75
CA PHE A 95 -9.84 10.20 -7.89
C PHE A 95 -8.80 11.08 -8.59
N THR A 96 -9.15 12.32 -8.96
CA THR A 96 -8.23 13.20 -9.71
C THR A 96 -6.98 13.53 -8.92
N LEU A 97 -7.12 13.89 -7.64
CA LEU A 97 -5.99 14.28 -6.81
C LEU A 97 -5.10 13.09 -6.49
N SER A 98 -5.70 11.94 -6.19
CA SER A 98 -4.98 10.69 -5.93
C SER A 98 -4.29 10.14 -7.17
N LEU A 99 -4.91 10.24 -8.35
CA LEU A 99 -4.31 9.82 -9.62
C LEU A 99 -3.09 10.66 -9.98
N VAL A 100 -3.21 11.99 -9.86
CA VAL A 100 -2.08 12.89 -10.13
C VAL A 100 -0.98 12.69 -9.09
N GLY A 101 -1.36 12.53 -7.81
CA GLY A 101 -0.43 12.22 -6.74
C GLY A 101 0.36 10.93 -6.99
N ALA A 102 -0.35 9.83 -7.29
CA ALA A 102 0.25 8.54 -7.63
C ALA A 102 1.12 8.62 -8.90
N ALA A 103 0.64 9.29 -9.95
CA ALA A 103 1.43 9.49 -11.17
C ALA A 103 2.75 10.22 -10.89
N THR A 104 2.73 11.29 -10.07
CA THR A 104 3.97 11.93 -9.64
C THR A 104 4.80 11.02 -8.72
N GLY A 105 4.16 10.27 -7.84
CA GLY A 105 4.79 9.31 -6.94
C GLY A 105 5.46 8.14 -7.66
N VAL A 106 5.16 7.92 -8.94
CA VAL A 106 5.79 6.90 -9.79
C VAL A 106 6.80 7.52 -10.75
N LEU A 107 6.38 8.56 -11.49
CA LEU A 107 7.19 9.15 -12.55
C LEU A 107 8.39 9.92 -12.02
N PHE A 108 8.27 10.63 -10.89
CA PHE A 108 9.41 11.38 -10.33
C PHE A 108 10.50 10.47 -9.79
N PRO A 109 10.21 9.43 -8.98
CA PRO A 109 11.24 8.47 -8.59
C PRO A 109 11.95 7.87 -9.80
N ILE A 110 11.22 7.35 -10.78
CA ILE A 110 11.84 6.76 -11.98
C ILE A 110 12.67 7.79 -12.75
N GLY A 111 12.14 8.99 -13.00
CA GLY A 111 12.85 10.04 -13.73
C GLY A 111 14.12 10.50 -13.02
N LEU A 112 14.08 10.66 -11.69
CA LEU A 112 15.24 11.03 -10.89
C LEU A 112 16.24 9.86 -10.76
N SER A 113 15.79 8.61 -10.80
CA SER A 113 16.67 7.45 -10.92
C SER A 113 17.47 7.49 -12.22
N TYR A 114 16.87 7.88 -13.35
CA TYR A 114 17.62 8.09 -14.60
C TYR A 114 18.65 9.21 -14.49
N LEU A 115 18.34 10.28 -13.77
CA LEU A 115 19.31 11.36 -13.55
C LEU A 115 20.51 10.89 -12.73
N LEU A 116 20.31 10.12 -11.66
CA LEU A 116 21.40 9.72 -10.77
C LEU A 116 22.07 8.40 -11.20
N LEU A 117 21.30 7.34 -11.41
CA LEU A 117 21.83 6.00 -11.65
C LEU A 117 22.38 5.86 -13.06
N TYR A 118 21.63 6.28 -14.08
CA TYR A 118 22.06 6.20 -15.47
C TYR A 118 23.11 7.27 -15.80
N LEU A 119 22.79 8.56 -15.63
CA LEU A 119 23.73 9.64 -15.99
C LEU A 119 24.86 9.84 -14.97
N GLY A 120 24.59 9.64 -13.67
CA GLY A 120 25.58 9.88 -12.61
C GLY A 120 26.47 8.68 -12.31
N PHE A 121 25.89 7.50 -12.09
CA PHE A 121 26.64 6.29 -11.71
C PHE A 121 26.99 5.37 -12.87
N GLY A 122 26.42 5.61 -14.07
CA GLY A 122 26.69 4.85 -15.28
C GLY A 122 26.01 3.48 -15.35
N TYR A 123 24.89 3.29 -14.64
CA TYR A 123 24.11 2.05 -14.68
C TYR A 123 23.34 1.90 -15.99
N GLY A 124 22.89 0.69 -16.32
CA GLY A 124 22.12 0.44 -17.53
C GLY A 124 20.76 1.14 -17.53
N ALA A 125 20.20 1.41 -18.71
CA ALA A 125 18.88 2.07 -18.81
C ALA A 125 17.74 1.19 -18.25
N VAL A 126 17.76 -0.11 -18.56
CA VAL A 126 16.78 -1.09 -18.04
C VAL A 126 17.00 -1.35 -16.56
N GLU A 127 18.27 -1.49 -16.14
CA GLU A 127 18.67 -1.57 -14.73
C GLU A 127 18.13 -0.38 -13.92
N THR A 128 18.30 0.83 -14.43
CA THR A 128 17.83 2.06 -13.79
C THR A 128 16.30 2.12 -13.71
N PHE A 129 15.59 1.67 -14.74
CA PHE A 129 14.15 1.54 -14.70
C PHE A 129 13.69 0.59 -13.59
N ILE A 130 14.30 -0.59 -13.49
CA ILE A 130 13.96 -1.60 -12.47
C ILE A 130 14.22 -1.06 -11.05
N ILE A 131 15.37 -0.44 -10.82
CA ILE A 131 15.74 0.14 -9.51
C ILE A 131 14.90 1.40 -9.20
N GLY A 132 14.46 2.14 -10.21
CA GLY A 132 13.52 3.26 -10.04
C GLY A 132 12.10 2.78 -9.74
N ALA A 133 11.65 1.73 -10.41
CA ALA A 133 10.34 1.12 -10.23
C ALA A 133 10.18 0.51 -8.83
N SER A 134 11.22 -0.15 -8.29
CA SER A 134 11.21 -0.66 -6.91
C SER A 134 11.04 0.45 -5.87
N LEU A 135 11.65 1.61 -6.11
CA LEU A 135 11.46 2.83 -5.31
C LEU A 135 10.32 3.72 -5.82
N SER A 136 9.41 3.20 -6.62
CA SER A 136 8.13 3.85 -6.87
C SER A 136 7.04 3.31 -5.93
N ALA A 137 7.09 2.02 -5.57
CA ALA A 137 6.12 1.37 -4.69
C ALA A 137 6.15 1.89 -3.25
N THR A 138 4.99 2.16 -2.67
CA THR A 138 4.80 2.80 -1.36
C THR A 138 4.25 1.80 -0.35
N SER A 139 4.70 1.82 0.91
CA SER A 139 4.13 0.95 1.97
C SER A 139 3.24 1.72 2.91
N LEU A 140 1.92 1.57 2.78
CA LEU A 140 0.97 2.20 3.68
C LEU A 140 1.00 1.63 5.10
N GLY A 141 1.24 0.32 5.26
CA GLY A 141 1.09 -0.36 6.55
C GLY A 141 2.01 0.20 7.65
N THR A 142 3.27 0.48 7.32
CA THR A 142 4.24 1.06 8.26
C THR A 142 3.88 2.51 8.62
N THR A 143 3.51 3.31 7.64
CA THR A 143 3.10 4.70 7.83
C THR A 143 1.84 4.81 8.71
N PHE A 144 0.81 3.98 8.47
CA PHE A 144 -0.41 4.03 9.28
C PHE A 144 -0.21 3.52 10.71
N ALA A 145 0.63 2.51 10.92
CA ALA A 145 0.99 2.06 12.27
C ALA A 145 1.64 3.21 13.08
N VAL A 146 2.48 4.01 12.44
CA VAL A 146 3.09 5.20 13.05
C VAL A 146 2.06 6.28 13.33
N ILE A 147 1.21 6.60 12.33
CA ILE A 147 0.16 7.60 12.50
C ILE A 147 -0.75 7.22 13.67
N SER A 148 -1.22 5.98 13.73
CA SER A 148 -2.10 5.50 14.80
C SER A 148 -1.42 5.55 16.18
N SER A 149 -0.15 5.15 16.27
CA SER A 149 0.58 5.14 17.55
C SER A 149 1.06 6.52 18.02
N ALA A 150 1.35 7.44 17.10
CA ALA A 150 1.81 8.79 17.42
C ALA A 150 0.67 9.78 17.66
N SER A 151 -0.53 9.51 17.11
CA SER A 151 -1.62 10.48 17.09
C SER A 151 -2.50 10.50 18.34
N GLY A 152 -2.39 9.50 19.25
CA GLY A 152 -2.99 9.49 20.60
C GLY A 152 -4.53 9.55 20.69
N SER A 153 -5.14 10.57 20.09
CA SER A 153 -6.57 10.89 20.07
C SER A 153 -7.14 11.16 18.67
N VAL A 154 -6.31 11.31 17.62
CA VAL A 154 -6.79 11.73 16.28
C VAL A 154 -6.61 10.64 15.23
N ASN A 155 -7.70 10.23 14.57
CA ASN A 155 -7.64 9.32 13.43
C ASN A 155 -7.29 10.08 12.15
N LEU A 156 -6.00 10.35 11.94
CA LEU A 156 -5.51 10.97 10.71
C LEU A 156 -5.90 10.19 9.43
N ALA A 157 -6.23 8.90 9.54
CA ALA A 157 -6.76 8.08 8.45
C ALA A 157 -8.17 8.48 7.96
N GLU A 158 -8.93 9.19 8.78
CA GLU A 158 -10.26 9.72 8.46
C GLU A 158 -10.21 11.14 7.91
N THR A 159 -9.05 11.78 7.96
CA THR A 159 -8.86 13.11 7.38
C THR A 159 -8.92 13.08 5.86
N ARG A 160 -9.20 14.23 5.25
CA ARG A 160 -9.14 14.35 3.79
C ARG A 160 -7.75 14.06 3.24
N VAL A 161 -6.67 14.51 3.92
CA VAL A 161 -5.30 14.10 3.54
C VAL A 161 -5.15 12.58 3.61
N GLY A 162 -5.62 11.97 4.69
CA GLY A 162 -5.60 10.52 4.88
C GLY A 162 -6.33 9.77 3.76
N SER A 163 -7.51 10.24 3.37
CA SER A 163 -8.28 9.65 2.26
C SER A 163 -7.55 9.73 0.92
N VAL A 164 -6.84 10.83 0.66
CA VAL A 164 -6.04 11.04 -0.55
C VAL A 164 -4.80 10.15 -0.52
N LEU A 165 -4.13 10.04 0.64
CA LEU A 165 -2.99 9.16 0.88
C LEU A 165 -3.35 7.69 0.62
N VAL A 166 -4.43 7.19 1.24
CA VAL A 166 -4.91 5.81 1.05
C VAL A 166 -5.19 5.56 -0.43
N SER A 167 -5.93 6.45 -1.08
CA SER A 167 -6.31 6.29 -2.47
C SER A 167 -5.12 6.35 -3.44
N ALA A 168 -4.16 7.26 -3.19
CA ALA A 168 -2.96 7.38 -4.00
C ALA A 168 -2.06 6.14 -3.86
N ALA A 169 -1.90 5.63 -2.65
CA ALA A 169 -1.06 4.47 -2.45
C ALA A 169 -1.69 3.16 -2.95
N VAL A 170 -3.02 3.01 -2.95
CA VAL A 170 -3.68 1.90 -3.68
C VAL A 170 -3.36 1.95 -5.18
N ILE A 171 -3.35 3.15 -5.78
CA ILE A 171 -2.95 3.31 -7.20
C ILE A 171 -1.46 2.97 -7.37
N ASP A 172 -0.57 3.44 -6.48
CA ASP A 172 0.86 3.11 -6.51
C ASP A 172 1.08 1.59 -6.42
N ASP A 173 0.36 0.88 -5.54
CA ASP A 173 0.45 -0.57 -5.38
C ASP A 173 0.00 -1.29 -6.65
N VAL A 174 -1.14 -0.90 -7.23
CA VAL A 174 -1.59 -1.43 -8.52
C VAL A 174 -0.54 -1.21 -9.61
N VAL A 175 0.01 0.00 -9.73
CA VAL A 175 1.05 0.32 -10.71
C VAL A 175 2.32 -0.51 -10.44
N GLY A 176 2.73 -0.67 -9.19
CA GLY A 176 3.86 -1.50 -8.79
C GLY A 176 3.67 -2.97 -9.15
N LEU A 177 2.48 -3.53 -8.94
CA LEU A 177 2.15 -4.90 -9.33
C LEU A 177 2.13 -5.09 -10.86
N VAL A 178 1.75 -4.05 -11.63
CA VAL A 178 1.88 -4.05 -13.09
C VAL A 178 3.35 -3.99 -13.51
N MET A 179 4.13 -3.08 -12.92
CA MET A 179 5.58 -2.98 -13.17
C MET A 179 6.30 -4.29 -12.89
N LEU A 180 5.91 -4.98 -11.82
CA LEU A 180 6.45 -6.29 -11.50
C LEU A 180 6.28 -7.30 -12.65
N SER A 181 5.08 -7.37 -13.25
CA SER A 181 4.86 -8.25 -14.41
C SER A 181 5.66 -7.85 -15.64
N VAL A 182 5.81 -6.55 -15.90
CA VAL A 182 6.67 -6.04 -16.98
C VAL A 182 8.12 -6.47 -16.76
N ILE A 183 8.63 -6.33 -15.54
CA ILE A 183 10.03 -6.65 -15.19
C ILE A 183 10.30 -8.15 -15.30
N GLY A 184 9.40 -9.00 -14.81
CA GLY A 184 9.52 -10.45 -14.96
C GLY A 184 9.54 -10.90 -16.42
N ASP A 185 8.75 -10.25 -17.29
CA ASP A 185 8.76 -10.55 -18.74
C ASP A 185 10.01 -10.02 -19.46
N LEU A 186 10.66 -8.96 -18.97
CA LEU A 186 11.96 -8.49 -19.51
C LEU A 186 13.07 -9.56 -19.38
N GLY A 187 13.03 -10.41 -18.36
CA GLY A 187 14.00 -11.51 -18.20
C GLY A 187 13.99 -12.51 -19.35
N LYS A 188 12.86 -12.64 -20.05
CA LYS A 188 12.64 -13.59 -21.17
C LYS A 188 13.21 -13.11 -22.51
N LEU A 189 13.77 -11.89 -22.57
CA LEU A 189 14.33 -11.28 -23.79
C LEU A 189 15.57 -11.99 -24.34
N SER A 190 16.22 -12.84 -23.57
CA SER A 190 17.55 -13.39 -23.91
C SER A 190 17.55 -14.45 -25.03
N GLY A 191 16.46 -14.66 -25.78
CA GLY A 191 16.38 -15.79 -26.72
C GLY A 191 15.52 -15.69 -27.99
N ASP A 192 14.63 -14.70 -28.17
CA ASP A 192 13.70 -14.66 -29.31
C ASP A 192 13.58 -13.28 -29.97
N ASP A 193 13.29 -13.25 -31.28
CA ASP A 193 12.89 -12.08 -32.11
C ASP A 193 11.49 -11.56 -31.72
N VAL A 194 11.19 -11.46 -30.42
CA VAL A 194 9.94 -10.90 -29.92
C VAL A 194 9.95 -9.38 -30.00
N ASN A 195 8.87 -8.81 -30.53
CA ASN A 195 8.67 -7.37 -30.58
C ASN A 195 8.70 -6.80 -29.14
N LEU A 196 9.76 -6.06 -28.81
CA LEU A 196 9.97 -5.47 -27.48
C LEU A 196 8.76 -4.66 -26.99
N GLY A 197 8.08 -3.96 -27.92
CA GLY A 197 6.88 -3.19 -27.62
C GLY A 197 5.70 -4.07 -27.19
N TRP A 198 5.53 -5.25 -27.81
CA TRP A 198 4.50 -6.20 -27.40
C TRP A 198 4.84 -6.91 -26.09
N LEU A 199 6.12 -7.21 -25.84
CA LEU A 199 6.54 -7.84 -24.59
C LEU A 199 6.24 -6.94 -23.37
N ILE A 200 6.54 -5.64 -23.47
CA ILE A 200 6.23 -4.66 -22.42
C ILE A 200 4.74 -4.31 -22.41
N GLY A 201 4.14 -4.16 -23.59
CA GLY A 201 2.75 -3.76 -23.75
C GLY A 201 1.75 -4.82 -23.28
N ARG A 202 2.07 -6.10 -23.44
CA ARG A 202 1.15 -7.20 -23.12
C ARG A 202 0.74 -7.23 -21.64
N PRO A 203 1.66 -7.25 -20.65
CA PRO A 203 1.27 -7.20 -19.24
C PRO A 203 0.47 -5.95 -18.89
N ILE A 204 0.85 -4.79 -19.43
CA ILE A 204 0.15 -3.52 -19.17
C ILE A 204 -1.29 -3.56 -19.70
N VAL A 205 -1.47 -3.96 -20.96
CA VAL A 205 -2.78 -4.06 -21.60
C VAL A 205 -3.63 -5.12 -20.91
N ALA A 206 -3.05 -6.27 -20.56
CA ALA A 206 -3.75 -7.33 -19.84
C ALA A 206 -4.19 -6.87 -18.44
N SER A 207 -3.33 -6.17 -17.69
CA SER A 207 -3.66 -5.63 -16.37
C SER A 207 -4.73 -4.55 -16.43
N ILE A 208 -4.66 -3.61 -17.38
CA ILE A 208 -5.70 -2.60 -17.59
C ILE A 208 -7.01 -3.29 -18.01
N GLY A 209 -6.94 -4.25 -18.92
CA GLY A 209 -8.07 -5.06 -19.35
C GLY A 209 -8.75 -5.74 -18.15
N MET A 210 -7.99 -6.43 -17.30
CA MET A 210 -8.51 -7.05 -16.08
C MET A 210 -9.10 -6.02 -15.11
N ALA A 211 -8.42 -4.88 -14.87
CA ALA A 211 -8.89 -3.83 -13.97
C ALA A 211 -10.23 -3.21 -14.41
N VAL A 212 -10.47 -3.09 -15.72
CA VAL A 212 -11.69 -2.51 -16.30
C VAL A 212 -12.79 -3.56 -16.46
N VAL A 213 -12.45 -4.73 -16.99
CA VAL A 213 -13.43 -5.82 -17.26
C VAL A 213 -13.95 -6.40 -15.95
N MET A 214 -13.11 -6.55 -14.93
CA MET A 214 -13.52 -7.16 -13.66
C MET A 214 -14.72 -6.43 -13.04
N PRO A 215 -14.70 -5.12 -12.74
CA PRO A 215 -15.86 -4.44 -12.14
C PRO A 215 -17.14 -4.53 -12.98
N ILE A 216 -17.01 -4.54 -14.32
CA ILE A 216 -18.14 -4.66 -15.25
C ILE A 216 -18.76 -6.06 -15.12
N VAL A 217 -17.94 -7.11 -15.22
CA VAL A 217 -18.37 -8.51 -15.11
C VAL A 217 -18.95 -8.77 -13.72
N THR A 218 -18.32 -8.27 -12.66
CA THR A 218 -18.83 -8.42 -11.28
C THR A 218 -20.20 -7.81 -11.14
N LYS A 219 -20.37 -6.55 -11.57
CA LYS A 219 -21.62 -5.82 -11.37
C LYS A 219 -22.76 -6.36 -12.24
N TRP A 220 -22.48 -6.75 -13.49
CA TRP A 220 -23.52 -7.04 -14.48
C TRP A 220 -23.78 -8.54 -14.69
N VAL A 221 -22.81 -9.40 -14.38
CA VAL A 221 -22.92 -10.85 -14.58
C VAL A 221 -22.92 -11.58 -13.25
N PHE A 222 -21.87 -11.38 -12.45
CA PHE A 222 -21.67 -12.20 -11.26
C PHE A 222 -22.62 -11.84 -10.11
N ALA A 223 -22.79 -10.54 -9.81
CA ALA A 223 -23.70 -10.08 -8.76
C ALA A 223 -25.17 -10.52 -8.96
N PRO A 224 -25.80 -10.36 -10.14
CA PRO A 224 -27.17 -10.84 -10.34
C PRO A 224 -27.25 -12.38 -10.31
N PHE A 225 -26.25 -13.08 -10.83
CA PHE A 225 -26.18 -14.55 -10.76
C PHE A 225 -26.07 -15.04 -9.32
N PHE A 226 -25.19 -14.43 -8.53
CA PHE A 226 -24.96 -14.77 -7.13
C PHE A 226 -26.24 -14.56 -6.31
N ARG A 227 -26.90 -13.40 -6.46
CA ARG A 227 -28.17 -13.09 -5.78
C ARG A 227 -29.28 -14.08 -6.14
N LYS A 228 -29.39 -14.45 -7.41
CA LYS A 228 -30.49 -15.31 -7.88
C LYS A 228 -30.32 -16.78 -7.50
N PHE A 229 -29.09 -17.32 -7.51
CA PHE A 229 -28.87 -18.77 -7.44
C PHE A 229 -28.08 -19.24 -6.22
N ILE A 230 -27.24 -18.38 -5.65
CA ILE A 230 -26.23 -18.78 -4.65
C ILE A 230 -26.59 -18.23 -3.27
N GLU A 231 -27.07 -16.98 -3.20
CA GLU A 231 -27.29 -16.23 -1.95
C GLU A 231 -28.10 -17.01 -0.91
N TYR A 232 -29.23 -17.63 -1.28
CA TYR A 232 -30.07 -18.38 -0.35
C TYR A 232 -29.35 -19.57 0.31
N ARG A 233 -28.49 -20.26 -0.42
CA ARG A 233 -27.73 -21.43 0.08
C ARG A 233 -26.48 -20.99 0.83
N PHE A 234 -25.86 -19.93 0.34
CA PHE A 234 -24.65 -19.33 0.87
C PHE A 234 -24.88 -18.75 2.27
N ALA A 235 -26.01 -18.05 2.43
CA ALA A 235 -26.56 -17.48 3.64
C ALA A 235 -26.68 -18.44 4.84
N ARG A 236 -26.72 -19.76 4.59
CA ARG A 236 -26.91 -20.79 5.61
C ARG A 236 -25.62 -21.17 6.34
N PHE A 237 -24.48 -21.08 5.66
CA PHE A 237 -23.18 -21.55 6.17
C PHE A 237 -22.20 -20.42 6.50
N ASP A 238 -22.66 -19.17 6.40
CA ASP A 238 -22.01 -17.98 6.94
C ASP A 238 -20.50 -17.89 6.60
N HIS A 239 -19.61 -18.02 7.59
CA HIS A 239 -18.17 -17.98 7.38
C HIS A 239 -17.60 -19.10 6.49
N ILE A 240 -18.14 -20.33 6.54
CA ILE A 240 -17.61 -21.46 5.76
C ILE A 240 -17.83 -21.21 4.27
N SER A 241 -19.03 -20.73 3.92
CA SER A 241 -19.37 -20.25 2.58
C SER A 241 -18.40 -19.15 2.11
N ASN A 242 -18.11 -18.17 2.97
CA ASN A 242 -17.19 -17.08 2.68
C ASN A 242 -15.78 -17.60 2.36
N ILE A 243 -15.21 -18.50 3.17
CA ILE A 243 -13.86 -19.05 2.92
C ILE A 243 -13.83 -19.83 1.61
N ILE A 244 -14.81 -20.70 1.34
CA ILE A 244 -14.84 -21.49 0.11
C ILE A 244 -14.88 -20.57 -1.11
N LEU A 245 -15.71 -19.52 -1.08
CA LEU A 245 -15.79 -18.55 -2.17
C LEU A 245 -14.50 -17.73 -2.30
N MET A 246 -13.90 -17.29 -1.19
CA MET A 246 -12.61 -16.60 -1.19
C MET A 246 -11.53 -17.46 -1.86
N THR A 247 -11.40 -18.72 -1.46
CA THR A 247 -10.42 -19.65 -2.05
C THR A 247 -10.68 -19.89 -3.53
N LEU A 248 -11.94 -20.08 -3.94
CA LEU A 248 -12.30 -20.29 -5.35
C LEU A 248 -11.97 -19.04 -6.18
N VAL A 249 -12.40 -17.87 -5.73
CA VAL A 249 -12.17 -16.60 -6.44
C VAL A 249 -10.67 -16.30 -6.51
N LEU A 250 -9.94 -16.43 -5.41
CA LEU A 250 -8.49 -16.25 -5.38
C LEU A 250 -7.79 -17.19 -6.37
N SER A 251 -8.12 -18.48 -6.34
CA SER A 251 -7.55 -19.48 -7.27
C SER A 251 -7.87 -19.15 -8.73
N ALA A 252 -9.11 -18.73 -9.02
CA ALA A 252 -9.53 -18.37 -10.36
C ALA A 252 -8.78 -17.14 -10.88
N PHE A 253 -8.64 -16.09 -10.07
CA PHE A 253 -7.92 -14.88 -10.45
C PHE A 253 -6.40 -15.11 -10.58
N ILE A 254 -5.81 -15.95 -9.74
CA ILE A 254 -4.41 -16.38 -9.89
C ILE A 254 -4.21 -17.10 -11.23
N ALA A 255 -5.11 -18.03 -11.58
CA ALA A 255 -5.05 -18.73 -12.85
C ALA A 255 -5.23 -17.77 -14.05
N ILE A 256 -6.25 -16.91 -14.01
CA ILE A 256 -6.47 -15.89 -15.05
C ILE A 256 -5.25 -14.98 -15.20
N ALA A 257 -4.66 -14.52 -14.10
CA ALA A 257 -3.47 -13.68 -14.12
C ALA A 257 -2.29 -14.39 -14.79
N GLY A 258 -2.04 -15.65 -14.39
CA GLY A 258 -0.98 -16.48 -14.98
C GLY A 258 -1.15 -16.72 -16.48
N PHE A 259 -2.37 -16.99 -16.95
CA PHE A 259 -2.64 -17.22 -18.39
C PHE A 259 -2.64 -15.93 -19.22
N THR A 260 -3.06 -14.80 -18.65
CA THR A 260 -3.10 -13.51 -19.36
C THR A 260 -1.73 -12.83 -19.43
N GLY A 261 -0.75 -13.30 -18.65
CA GLY A 261 0.59 -12.70 -18.56
C GLY A 261 0.63 -11.48 -17.66
N THR A 262 -0.29 -11.36 -16.71
CA THR A 262 -0.23 -10.34 -15.65
C THR A 262 0.43 -10.92 -14.40
N SER A 263 0.71 -10.07 -13.41
CA SER A 263 1.27 -10.54 -12.13
C SER A 263 0.24 -11.36 -11.36
N VAL A 264 0.66 -12.51 -10.83
CA VAL A 264 -0.16 -13.33 -9.92
C VAL A 264 -0.63 -12.51 -8.72
N LEU A 265 0.23 -11.62 -8.20
CA LEU A 265 -0.11 -10.71 -7.11
C LEU A 265 -1.19 -9.70 -7.52
N PHE A 266 -1.16 -9.21 -8.77
CA PHE A 266 -2.22 -8.34 -9.28
C PHE A 266 -3.57 -9.08 -9.40
N GLY A 267 -3.53 -10.35 -9.83
CA GLY A 267 -4.70 -11.23 -9.78
C GLY A 267 -5.26 -11.38 -8.36
N ALA A 268 -4.39 -11.63 -7.38
CA ALA A 268 -4.79 -11.73 -5.97
C ALA A 268 -5.40 -10.42 -5.44
N PHE A 269 -4.82 -9.26 -5.77
CA PHE A 269 -5.39 -7.96 -5.42
C PHE A 269 -6.80 -7.79 -6.00
N LEU A 270 -6.97 -8.03 -7.30
CA LEU A 270 -8.28 -7.92 -7.95
C LEU A 270 -9.30 -8.95 -7.43
N ALA A 271 -8.86 -10.12 -7.00
CA ALA A 271 -9.72 -11.11 -6.36
C ALA A 271 -10.31 -10.57 -5.04
N GLY A 272 -9.49 -9.90 -4.23
CA GLY A 272 -9.95 -9.24 -3.01
C GLY A 272 -10.97 -8.14 -3.34
N VAL A 273 -10.62 -7.23 -4.26
CA VAL A 273 -11.53 -6.17 -4.71
C VAL A 273 -12.82 -6.74 -5.27
N PHE A 274 -12.77 -7.81 -6.07
CA PHE A 274 -13.94 -8.48 -6.63
C PHE A 274 -14.93 -8.90 -5.54
N LEU A 275 -14.45 -9.49 -4.46
CA LEU A 275 -15.28 -9.93 -3.34
C LEU A 275 -15.93 -8.78 -2.57
N THR A 276 -15.27 -7.62 -2.47
CA THR A 276 -15.88 -6.41 -1.85
C THR A 276 -17.10 -5.91 -2.62
N TYR A 277 -17.18 -6.18 -3.92
CA TYR A 277 -18.32 -5.82 -4.76
C TYR A 277 -19.45 -6.85 -4.76
N ILE A 278 -19.25 -8.03 -4.13
CA ILE A 278 -20.31 -9.00 -3.95
C ILE A 278 -21.14 -8.57 -2.73
N PRO A 279 -22.41 -8.18 -2.93
CA PRO A 279 -23.25 -7.66 -1.87
C PRO A 279 -23.57 -8.76 -0.84
N SER A 280 -23.29 -8.49 0.43
CA SER A 280 -23.72 -9.32 1.55
C SER A 280 -25.14 -8.92 1.99
N LYS A 281 -26.12 -9.72 1.59
CA LYS A 281 -27.43 -9.97 2.20
C LYS A 281 -28.48 -8.85 2.36
N HIS A 282 -28.13 -7.56 2.46
CA HIS A 282 -29.15 -6.49 2.63
C HIS A 282 -28.83 -5.22 1.83
N PRO A 283 -29.56 -4.92 0.74
CA PRO A 283 -29.40 -3.69 -0.05
C PRO A 283 -29.76 -2.40 0.71
N GLU A 284 -30.54 -2.51 1.79
CA GLU A 284 -31.12 -1.40 2.57
C GLU A 284 -30.62 -1.37 4.04
N GLY A 285 -29.73 -2.29 4.44
CA GLY A 285 -29.08 -2.23 5.75
C GLY A 285 -27.89 -1.25 5.71
N PRO A 286 -27.44 -0.69 6.85
CA PRO A 286 -26.25 0.17 6.84
C PRO A 286 -25.09 -0.61 6.20
N PHE A 287 -24.59 -0.07 5.10
CA PHE A 287 -23.47 -0.61 4.35
C PHE A 287 -22.28 -0.69 5.30
N VAL A 288 -21.77 -1.91 5.49
CA VAL A 288 -20.52 -2.19 6.19
C VAL A 288 -20.61 -2.13 7.71
N VAL A 289 -20.29 -3.27 8.33
CA VAL A 289 -19.78 -3.29 9.70
C VAL A 289 -18.39 -2.64 9.64
N MET A 290 -18.28 -1.38 10.05
CA MET A 290 -17.04 -0.59 9.92
C MET A 290 -15.99 -0.97 10.98
N SER A 291 -16.39 -1.67 12.05
CA SER A 291 -15.48 -2.08 13.11
C SER A 291 -15.79 -3.46 13.71
N ARG A 292 -14.75 -4.08 14.26
CA ARG A 292 -14.76 -5.37 14.98
C ARG A 292 -15.87 -5.47 16.03
N GLU A 293 -16.17 -4.39 16.76
CA GLU A 293 -17.18 -4.40 17.83
C GLU A 293 -18.61 -4.42 17.31
N GLU A 294 -18.84 -3.90 16.11
CA GLU A 294 -20.18 -3.68 15.56
C GLU A 294 -20.73 -4.95 14.88
N GLY A 295 -19.84 -5.82 14.40
CA GLY A 295 -20.19 -7.13 13.82
C GLY A 295 -20.33 -8.22 14.88
N GLU A 296 -19.66 -8.06 16.02
CA GLU A 296 -19.83 -8.95 17.18
C GLU A 296 -21.11 -8.64 17.98
N ARG A 297 -21.60 -7.39 17.94
CA ARG A 297 -22.79 -6.95 18.70
C ARG A 297 -24.13 -7.20 18.00
N GLU A 298 -24.16 -7.20 16.68
CA GLU A 298 -25.40 -7.35 15.91
C GLU A 298 -25.47 -8.73 15.24
N ALA A 299 -26.12 -9.67 15.93
CA ALA A 299 -26.33 -11.06 15.48
C ALA A 299 -27.10 -11.19 14.13
N ASP A 300 -27.70 -10.09 13.66
CA ASP A 300 -28.56 -10.05 12.48
C ASP A 300 -27.79 -9.68 11.20
N LYS A 301 -26.53 -9.25 11.31
CA LYS A 301 -25.68 -8.83 10.18
C LYS A 301 -24.80 -9.98 9.70
N SER A 302 -24.87 -10.32 8.41
CA SER A 302 -23.97 -11.32 7.80
C SER A 302 -22.51 -10.86 7.82
N PRO A 303 -21.53 -11.73 8.14
CA PRO A 303 -20.13 -11.39 8.18
C PRO A 303 -19.63 -11.03 6.77
N THR A 304 -18.88 -9.93 6.71
CA THR A 304 -18.17 -9.52 5.50
C THR A 304 -17.04 -10.50 5.18
N PHE A 305 -16.57 -10.51 3.93
CA PHE A 305 -15.39 -11.29 3.55
C PHE A 305 -14.15 -10.90 4.35
N VAL A 306 -14.02 -9.60 4.67
CA VAL A 306 -12.98 -9.06 5.55
C VAL A 306 -13.06 -9.72 6.93
N HIS A 307 -14.25 -9.72 7.56
CA HIS A 307 -14.42 -10.34 8.88
C HIS A 307 -14.13 -11.85 8.87
N THR A 308 -14.53 -12.57 7.82
CA THR A 308 -14.15 -13.98 7.68
C THR A 308 -12.64 -14.16 7.52
N PHE A 309 -11.96 -13.31 6.75
CA PHE A 309 -10.51 -13.33 6.63
C PHE A 309 -9.84 -13.09 7.99
N GLU A 310 -10.28 -12.07 8.72
CA GLU A 310 -9.78 -11.73 10.05
C GLU A 310 -9.92 -12.88 11.05
N LYS A 311 -11.06 -13.57 11.01
CA LYS A 311 -11.36 -14.66 11.94
C LYS A 311 -10.52 -15.92 11.71
N TYR A 312 -10.22 -16.27 10.46
CA TYR A 312 -9.63 -17.58 10.13
C TYR A 312 -8.23 -17.51 9.50
N LEU A 313 -7.94 -16.47 8.72
CA LEU A 313 -6.71 -16.37 7.93
C LEU A 313 -5.71 -15.38 8.54
N LEU A 314 -6.18 -14.31 9.19
CA LEU A 314 -5.31 -13.26 9.73
C LEU A 314 -4.31 -13.76 10.77
N GLY A 315 -4.72 -14.66 11.68
CA GLY A 315 -3.82 -15.25 12.68
C GLY A 315 -2.64 -15.99 12.02
N PRO A 316 -2.89 -17.07 11.24
CA PRO A 316 -1.84 -17.74 10.48
C PRO A 316 -1.04 -16.80 9.58
N GLN A 317 -1.71 -15.82 8.98
CA GLN A 317 -1.06 -14.84 8.12
C GLN A 317 -0.01 -14.01 8.88
N GLN A 318 -0.39 -13.37 10.00
CA GLN A 318 0.47 -12.44 10.74
C GLN A 318 1.58 -13.11 11.55
N TYR A 319 1.34 -14.33 12.04
CA TYR A 319 2.25 -15.03 12.94
C TYR A 319 3.09 -16.12 12.28
N LEU A 320 2.71 -16.57 11.07
CA LEU A 320 3.44 -17.62 10.36
C LEU A 320 3.85 -17.16 8.95
N MET A 321 2.89 -16.84 8.09
CA MET A 321 3.16 -16.64 6.66
C MET A 321 3.90 -15.33 6.34
N GLU A 322 3.48 -14.21 6.94
CA GLU A 322 4.12 -12.89 6.79
C GLU A 322 5.56 -12.90 7.36
N PRO A 323 5.84 -13.41 8.57
CA PRO A 323 7.22 -13.54 9.06
C PRO A 323 8.11 -14.39 8.15
N LEU A 324 7.59 -15.51 7.61
CA LEU A 324 8.33 -16.36 6.69
C LEU A 324 8.67 -15.64 5.38
N PHE A 325 7.71 -14.87 4.84
CA PHE A 325 7.94 -14.05 3.66
C PHE A 325 9.07 -13.03 3.89
N PHE A 326 9.02 -12.26 4.97
CA PHE A 326 10.04 -11.25 5.25
C PHE A 326 11.40 -11.85 5.61
N ALA A 327 11.43 -12.98 6.32
CA ALA A 327 12.66 -13.73 6.54
C ALA A 327 13.27 -14.21 5.21
N SER A 328 12.42 -14.63 4.26
CA SER A 328 12.84 -15.09 2.95
C SER A 328 13.50 -13.98 2.10
N ILE A 329 13.00 -12.75 2.20
CA ILE A 329 13.71 -11.59 1.63
C ILE A 329 15.08 -11.43 2.29
N GLY A 330 15.17 -11.63 3.60
CA GLY A 330 16.43 -11.59 4.34
C GLY A 330 17.47 -12.60 3.84
N PHE A 331 17.05 -13.82 3.46
CA PHE A 331 17.93 -14.84 2.88
C PHE A 331 18.54 -14.41 1.53
N ALA A 332 17.85 -13.54 0.80
CA ALA A 332 18.26 -13.13 -0.54
C ALA A 332 19.19 -11.90 -0.53
N ILE A 333 19.23 -11.13 0.57
CA ILE A 333 20.04 -9.92 0.68
C ILE A 333 21.52 -10.28 0.96
N PRO A 334 22.48 -9.91 0.09
CA PRO A 334 23.90 -10.17 0.28
C PRO A 334 24.50 -9.16 1.27
N PHE A 335 24.17 -9.31 2.56
CA PHE A 335 24.45 -8.32 3.59
C PHE A 335 25.92 -7.90 3.67
N LEU A 336 26.86 -8.85 3.57
CA LEU A 336 28.30 -8.57 3.61
C LEU A 336 28.75 -7.64 2.48
N LYS A 337 28.12 -7.75 1.30
CA LYS A 337 28.43 -6.91 0.14
C LYS A 337 27.90 -5.48 0.27
N LEU A 338 26.94 -5.22 1.18
CA LEU A 338 26.37 -3.89 1.41
C LEU A 338 27.39 -2.90 1.98
N TRP A 339 28.35 -3.38 2.77
CA TRP A 339 29.22 -2.55 3.61
C TRP A 339 30.49 -2.02 2.93
N THR A 340 30.46 -1.86 1.60
CA THR A 340 31.57 -1.23 0.87
C THR A 340 31.37 0.28 0.80
N GLY A 341 32.41 1.08 1.08
CA GLY A 341 32.29 2.55 1.11
C GLY A 341 31.64 3.18 -0.14
N LYS A 342 31.98 2.68 -1.33
CA LYS A 342 31.34 3.07 -2.62
C LYS A 342 29.83 2.83 -2.60
N ARG A 343 29.40 1.66 -2.11
CA ARG A 343 28.00 1.21 -2.11
C ARG A 343 27.17 1.95 -1.06
N ILE A 344 27.75 2.20 0.13
CA ILE A 344 27.10 2.97 1.19
C ILE A 344 26.80 4.40 0.73
N TRP A 345 27.80 5.13 0.23
CA TRP A 345 27.57 6.52 -0.21
C TRP A 345 26.58 6.61 -1.37
N ARG A 346 26.70 5.73 -2.38
CA ARG A 346 25.73 5.66 -3.50
C ARG A 346 24.32 5.38 -3.00
N GLY A 347 24.17 4.42 -2.08
CA GLY A 347 22.92 4.08 -1.43
C GLY A 347 22.31 5.28 -0.71
N VAL A 348 23.07 5.95 0.17
CA VAL A 348 22.61 7.13 0.94
C VAL A 348 22.19 8.29 0.03
N VAL A 349 22.99 8.61 -1.00
CA VAL A 349 22.64 9.67 -1.96
C VAL A 349 21.34 9.32 -2.69
N TYR A 350 21.21 8.07 -3.12
CA TYR A 350 20.00 7.61 -3.80
C TYR A 350 18.78 7.62 -2.86
N THR A 351 18.92 7.23 -1.59
CA THR A 351 17.89 7.35 -0.56
C THR A 351 17.34 8.77 -0.47
N LEU A 352 18.24 9.76 -0.29
CA LEU A 352 17.86 11.16 -0.14
C LEU A 352 17.13 11.68 -1.37
N LEU A 353 17.59 11.30 -2.57
CA LEU A 353 16.94 11.66 -3.81
C LEU A 353 15.52 11.07 -3.91
N MET A 354 15.34 9.84 -3.46
CA MET A 354 14.07 9.13 -3.53
C MET A 354 13.08 9.60 -2.45
N ALA A 355 13.58 9.96 -1.27
CA ALA A 355 12.78 10.65 -0.26
C ALA A 355 12.29 11.99 -0.80
N PHE A 356 13.17 12.78 -1.41
CA PHE A 356 12.80 14.04 -2.06
C PHE A 356 11.77 13.83 -3.17
N ALA A 357 11.97 12.84 -4.03
CA ALA A 357 11.04 12.50 -5.13
C ALA A 357 9.62 12.25 -4.64
N LYS A 358 9.45 11.56 -3.50
CA LYS A 358 8.14 11.29 -2.90
C LYS A 358 7.56 12.48 -2.14
N CYS A 359 8.41 13.30 -1.50
CA CYS A 359 7.96 14.53 -0.87
C CYS A 359 7.27 15.49 -1.86
N ILE A 360 7.68 15.49 -3.14
CA ILE A 360 7.06 16.30 -4.21
C ILE A 360 5.56 15.98 -4.38
N VAL A 361 5.12 14.76 -4.09
CA VAL A 361 3.70 14.37 -4.21
C VAL A 361 2.81 15.26 -3.32
N GLY A 362 3.33 15.70 -2.18
CA GLY A 362 2.64 16.62 -1.26
C GLY A 362 2.25 17.96 -1.88
N ILE A 363 3.01 18.45 -2.86
CA ILE A 363 2.83 19.79 -3.48
C ILE A 363 1.46 19.91 -4.17
N TRP A 364 0.83 18.79 -4.55
CA TRP A 364 -0.51 18.82 -5.13
C TRP A 364 -1.59 19.34 -4.17
N ILE A 365 -1.40 19.25 -2.86
CA ILE A 365 -2.36 19.78 -1.86
C ILE A 365 -2.52 21.31 -1.98
N PRO A 366 -1.46 22.13 -1.84
CA PRO A 366 -1.58 23.58 -1.98
C PRO A 366 -1.95 24.01 -3.40
N ILE A 367 -1.44 23.31 -4.44
CA ILE A 367 -1.85 23.58 -5.83
C ILE A 367 -3.37 23.39 -5.99
N TRP A 368 -3.93 22.32 -5.41
CA TRP A 368 -5.35 22.03 -5.51
C TRP A 368 -6.22 23.08 -4.82
N GLN A 369 -5.77 23.62 -3.68
CA GLN A 369 -6.43 24.76 -3.03
C GLN A 369 -6.42 26.01 -3.91
N LEU A 370 -5.30 26.31 -4.58
CA LEU A 370 -5.18 27.48 -5.45
C LEU A 370 -6.14 27.37 -6.67
N VAL A 371 -6.23 26.18 -7.27
CA VAL A 371 -7.12 25.91 -8.40
C VAL A 371 -8.60 25.95 -8.00
N ARG A 372 -8.98 25.45 -6.81
CA ARG A 372 -10.37 25.49 -6.33
C ARG A 372 -10.77 26.86 -5.77
N GLY A 373 -9.87 27.59 -5.11
CA GLY A 373 -10.11 28.94 -4.60
C GLY A 373 -10.50 29.92 -5.71
N SER A 374 -9.87 29.79 -6.89
CA SER A 374 -10.23 30.57 -8.09
C SER A 374 -11.65 30.28 -8.61
N LYS A 375 -12.18 29.05 -8.43
CA LYS A 375 -13.55 28.70 -8.82
C LYS A 375 -14.61 29.21 -7.84
N SER A 376 -14.29 29.31 -6.54
CA SER A 376 -15.23 29.85 -5.54
C SER A 376 -15.40 31.37 -5.68
N HIS A 377 -14.31 32.11 -5.86
CA HIS A 377 -14.34 33.56 -6.08
C HIS A 377 -15.12 33.96 -7.34
N LYS A 378 -15.13 33.11 -8.38
CA LYS A 378 -15.89 33.34 -9.62
C LYS A 378 -17.40 33.11 -9.46
N LYS A 379 -17.82 32.35 -8.44
CA LYS A 379 -19.24 32.08 -8.13
C LYS A 379 -19.81 33.16 -7.20
N GLU A 380 -19.07 33.57 -6.18
CA GLU A 380 -19.46 34.66 -5.27
C GLU A 380 -19.49 36.03 -5.96
N SER A 381 -18.58 36.31 -6.90
CA SER A 381 -18.61 37.56 -7.69
C SER A 381 -19.85 37.66 -8.61
N HIS A 382 -20.48 36.53 -8.95
CA HIS A 382 -21.71 36.51 -9.75
C HIS A 382 -22.99 36.66 -8.90
N GLU A 383 -22.99 36.24 -7.62
CA GLU A 383 -24.12 36.40 -6.69
C GLU A 383 -24.06 37.71 -5.90
N GLY A 384 -22.88 38.18 -5.50
CA GLY A 384 -22.70 39.43 -4.74
C GLY A 384 -23.03 40.68 -5.56
N ARG A 385 -22.91 40.64 -6.88
CA ARG A 385 -23.24 41.78 -7.76
C ARG A 385 -24.75 42.05 -7.88
N LYS A 386 -25.61 41.17 -7.36
CA LYS A 386 -27.07 41.38 -7.31
C LYS A 386 -27.60 41.93 -5.99
N ARG A 387 -26.77 42.02 -4.93
CA ARG A 387 -27.20 42.48 -3.62
C ARG A 387 -26.13 43.36 -2.98
N GLN A 388 -26.15 44.65 -3.26
CA GLN A 388 -25.89 45.76 -2.31
C GLN A 388 -25.54 47.04 -3.07
N GLY A 389 -26.47 47.99 -3.07
CA GLY A 389 -26.17 49.41 -3.24
C GLY A 389 -26.20 50.07 -1.87
N VAL A 390 -25.05 50.19 -1.21
CA VAL A 390 -24.81 51.04 -0.02
C VAL A 390 -23.35 51.51 -0.09
N PRO A 391 -23.02 52.79 0.15
CA PRO A 391 -21.65 53.27 0.07
C PRO A 391 -20.80 52.75 1.25
N LYS A 392 -19.59 52.26 0.97
CA LYS A 392 -18.63 51.72 1.94
C LYS A 392 -17.70 52.82 2.49
N ASN A 393 -17.49 52.85 3.81
CA ASN A 393 -16.45 53.63 4.49
C ASN A 393 -15.07 52.95 4.32
N GLU A 394 -14.02 53.75 4.06
CA GLU A 394 -12.65 53.30 3.73
C GLU A 394 -11.87 52.71 4.93
N ASP A 395 -12.15 53.12 6.18
CA ASP A 395 -11.40 52.66 7.36
C ASP A 395 -11.71 51.22 7.82
N ASN A 396 -12.85 50.65 7.42
CA ASN A 396 -13.17 49.25 7.71
C ASN A 396 -12.50 48.29 6.72
N ASN A 397 -12.05 48.78 5.57
CA ASN A 397 -11.51 47.95 4.50
C ASN A 397 -10.09 47.45 4.86
N THR A 398 -9.27 48.30 5.48
CA THR A 398 -7.89 47.96 5.91
C THR A 398 -7.86 46.94 7.05
N ARG A 399 -8.77 47.03 8.04
CA ARG A 399 -8.86 46.03 9.13
C ARG A 399 -9.42 44.68 8.65
N HIS A 400 -10.35 44.69 7.70
CA HIS A 400 -10.83 43.46 7.08
C HIS A 400 -9.78 42.85 6.13
N GLU A 401 -9.01 43.66 5.42
CA GLU A 401 -7.89 43.21 4.58
C GLU A 401 -6.80 42.55 5.45
N GLU A 402 -6.35 43.20 6.53
CA GLU A 402 -5.34 42.63 7.44
C GLU A 402 -5.81 41.33 8.13
N GLN A 403 -7.07 41.25 8.59
CA GLN A 403 -7.61 40.00 9.14
C GLN A 403 -7.76 38.90 8.08
N SER A 404 -8.16 39.26 6.86
CA SER A 404 -8.29 38.29 5.75
C SER A 404 -6.93 37.76 5.29
N ASP A 405 -5.88 38.59 5.28
CA ASP A 405 -4.52 38.20 4.93
C ASP A 405 -3.90 37.30 6.01
N GLN A 406 -4.19 37.58 7.30
CA GLN A 406 -3.71 36.76 8.41
C GLN A 406 -4.41 35.39 8.46
N GLU A 407 -5.70 35.32 8.13
CA GLU A 407 -6.46 34.08 8.03
C GLU A 407 -6.05 33.24 6.81
N ASN A 408 -5.83 33.89 5.65
CA ASN A 408 -5.30 33.24 4.46
C ASN A 408 -3.88 32.69 4.68
N GLY A 409 -3.02 33.41 5.39
CA GLY A 409 -1.68 32.94 5.77
C GLY A 409 -1.71 31.69 6.66
N LYS A 410 -2.63 31.63 7.64
CA LYS A 410 -2.82 30.44 8.48
C LYS A 410 -3.37 29.25 7.69
N LYS A 411 -4.32 29.46 6.77
CA LYS A 411 -4.85 28.41 5.88
C LYS A 411 -3.75 27.82 5.00
N TRP A 412 -2.88 28.68 4.45
CA TRP A 412 -1.77 28.27 3.61
C TRP A 412 -0.73 27.44 4.40
N ASN A 413 -0.39 27.86 5.63
CA ASN A 413 0.51 27.08 6.49
C ASN A 413 -0.05 25.69 6.82
N ARG A 414 -1.35 25.59 7.15
CA ARG A 414 -2.02 24.29 7.39
C ARG A 414 -2.01 23.39 6.16
N ALA A 415 -2.14 23.96 4.96
CA ALA A 415 -2.05 23.21 3.71
C ALA A 415 -0.63 22.67 3.43
N TRP A 416 0.41 23.42 3.78
CA TRP A 416 1.79 22.95 3.68
C TRP A 416 2.12 21.86 4.70
N LEU A 417 1.54 21.91 5.89
CA LEU A 417 1.64 20.82 6.87
C LEU A 417 0.98 19.54 6.33
N ALA A 418 -0.23 19.66 5.77
CA ALA A 418 -0.93 18.56 5.09
C ALA A 418 -0.13 18.01 3.89
N ALA A 419 0.48 18.88 3.09
CA ALA A 419 1.38 18.51 1.99
C ALA A 419 2.60 17.72 2.46
N THR A 420 3.25 18.21 3.52
CA THR A 420 4.45 17.59 4.09
C THR A 420 4.11 16.24 4.71
N LEU A 421 2.97 16.12 5.37
CA LEU A 421 2.46 14.85 5.89
C LEU A 421 2.20 13.86 4.74
N LEU A 422 1.50 14.27 3.68
CA LEU A 422 1.24 13.41 2.51
C LEU A 422 2.54 12.94 1.86
N GLY A 423 3.47 13.87 1.60
CA GLY A 423 4.74 13.56 0.96
C GLY A 423 5.61 12.61 1.79
N SER A 424 5.76 12.90 3.09
CA SER A 424 6.54 12.06 4.02
C SER A 424 5.92 10.68 4.22
N ALA A 425 4.58 10.59 4.28
CA ALA A 425 3.84 9.35 4.35
C ALA A 425 4.07 8.41 3.15
N MET A 426 4.35 8.98 1.97
CA MET A 426 4.63 8.21 0.75
C MET A 426 6.11 7.86 0.55
N VAL A 427 7.02 8.29 1.45
CA VAL A 427 8.44 7.91 1.39
C VAL A 427 8.66 6.45 1.78
N ALA A 428 7.85 5.95 2.72
CA ALA A 428 8.00 4.61 3.27
C ALA A 428 7.94 3.54 2.17
N ARG A 429 8.92 2.63 2.17
CA ARG A 429 9.02 1.52 1.21
C ARG A 429 8.67 0.20 1.88
N GLY A 430 8.07 -0.69 1.11
CA GLY A 430 7.55 -1.95 1.60
C GLY A 430 8.09 -3.15 0.85
N GLU A 431 7.43 -4.26 1.14
CA GLU A 431 7.59 -5.56 0.51
C GLU A 431 7.62 -5.50 -1.01
N ILE A 432 6.73 -4.74 -1.64
CA ILE A 432 6.64 -4.68 -3.10
C ILE A 432 7.90 -4.08 -3.73
N GLY A 433 8.50 -3.08 -3.08
CA GLY A 433 9.75 -2.50 -3.56
C GLY A 433 10.91 -3.49 -3.50
N LEU A 434 11.04 -4.21 -2.37
CA LEU A 434 12.04 -5.27 -2.22
C LEU A 434 11.83 -6.39 -3.23
N LEU A 435 10.59 -6.79 -3.47
CA LEU A 435 10.27 -7.85 -4.40
C LEU A 435 10.55 -7.46 -5.86
N ILE A 436 10.24 -6.23 -6.27
CA ILE A 436 10.55 -5.75 -7.63
C ILE A 436 12.06 -5.79 -7.89
N ILE A 437 12.88 -5.32 -6.94
CA ILE A 437 14.33 -5.31 -7.13
C ILE A 437 14.92 -6.72 -7.10
N GLU A 438 14.36 -7.62 -6.28
CA GLU A 438 14.78 -9.02 -6.18
C GLU A 438 14.50 -9.79 -7.47
N ILE A 439 13.28 -9.67 -8.01
CA ILE A 439 12.93 -10.27 -9.32
C ILE A 439 13.75 -9.64 -10.43
N GLY A 440 13.95 -8.32 -10.36
CA GLY A 440 14.85 -7.61 -11.26
C GLY A 440 16.28 -8.19 -11.30
N HIS A 441 16.84 -8.56 -10.15
CA HIS A 441 18.18 -9.11 -10.04
C HIS A 441 18.27 -10.60 -10.36
N ASN A 442 17.30 -11.39 -9.92
CA ASN A 442 17.37 -12.85 -10.02
C ASN A 442 16.76 -13.40 -11.32
N GLU A 443 15.76 -12.72 -11.88
CA GLU A 443 15.05 -13.20 -13.08
C GLU A 443 15.47 -12.44 -14.34
N THR A 444 16.22 -11.35 -14.23
CA THR A 444 16.68 -10.59 -15.40
C THR A 444 18.19 -10.43 -15.43
N PRO A 445 18.82 -10.44 -16.62
CA PRO A 445 20.27 -10.24 -16.76
C PRO A 445 20.69 -8.77 -16.63
N TYR A 446 19.74 -7.85 -16.42
CA TYR A 446 19.99 -6.41 -16.55
C TYR A 446 20.50 -5.75 -15.27
N VAL A 447 20.07 -6.22 -14.10
CA VAL A 447 20.42 -5.58 -12.83
C VAL A 447 21.76 -6.13 -12.32
N SER A 448 22.75 -5.25 -12.19
CA SER A 448 24.05 -5.63 -11.64
C SER A 448 24.02 -5.75 -10.12
N ASP A 449 24.97 -6.50 -9.54
CA ASP A 449 25.21 -6.55 -8.09
C ASP A 449 25.30 -5.14 -7.46
N ASP A 450 26.00 -4.21 -8.14
CA ASP A 450 26.18 -2.84 -7.65
C ASP A 450 24.86 -2.04 -7.69
N GLY A 451 24.05 -2.21 -8.74
CA GLY A 451 22.73 -1.60 -8.87
C GLY A 451 21.75 -2.13 -7.83
N PHE A 452 21.66 -3.46 -7.70
CA PHE A 452 20.85 -4.16 -6.71
C PHE A 452 21.16 -3.67 -5.29
N ILE A 453 22.43 -3.67 -4.90
CA ILE A 453 22.84 -3.20 -3.57
C ILE A 453 22.50 -1.73 -3.34
N THR A 454 22.69 -0.87 -4.35
CA THR A 454 22.35 0.56 -4.25
C THR A 454 20.85 0.74 -4.00
N GLY A 455 20.01 -0.03 -4.70
CA GLY A 455 18.57 0.01 -4.52
C GLY A 455 18.12 -0.57 -3.17
N VAL A 456 18.68 -1.70 -2.73
CA VAL A 456 18.37 -2.30 -1.41
C VAL A 456 18.70 -1.32 -0.28
N TRP A 457 19.86 -0.65 -0.32
CA TRP A 457 20.20 0.40 0.66
C TRP A 457 19.13 1.50 0.69
N ALA A 458 18.70 1.97 -0.47
CA ALA A 458 17.72 3.03 -0.56
C ALA A 458 16.31 2.62 -0.13
N ILE A 459 15.91 1.36 -0.37
CA ILE A 459 14.66 0.80 0.14
C ILE A 459 14.70 0.75 1.66
N LEU A 460 15.71 0.09 2.25
CA LEU A 460 15.83 -0.10 3.70
C LEU A 460 15.87 1.23 4.46
N LEU A 461 16.64 2.20 3.97
CA LEU A 461 16.73 3.51 4.61
C LEU A 461 15.41 4.29 4.49
N ASN A 462 14.73 4.26 3.34
CA ASN A 462 13.45 4.94 3.18
C ASN A 462 12.31 4.29 3.97
N THR A 463 12.36 2.96 4.20
CA THR A 463 11.46 2.25 5.12
C THR A 463 11.58 2.77 6.56
N ILE A 464 12.74 3.30 6.96
CA ILE A 464 12.94 3.91 8.28
C ILE A 464 12.59 5.40 8.26
N ILE A 465 13.09 6.13 7.27
CA ILE A 465 12.93 7.60 7.17
C ILE A 465 11.45 8.00 7.11
N GLY A 466 10.63 7.28 6.34
CA GLY A 466 9.19 7.58 6.20
C GLY A 466 8.45 7.59 7.55
N PRO A 467 8.36 6.44 8.24
CA PRO A 467 7.83 6.32 9.60
C PRO A 467 8.36 7.36 10.57
N VAL A 468 9.68 7.53 10.68
CA VAL A 468 10.27 8.49 11.63
C VAL A 468 9.82 9.92 11.34
N THR A 469 9.81 10.32 10.07
CA THR A 469 9.40 11.67 9.66
C THR A 469 7.92 11.90 9.94
N VAL A 470 7.07 10.94 9.59
CA VAL A 470 5.61 11.01 9.85
C VAL A 470 5.34 11.04 11.35
N GLY A 471 6.00 10.18 12.14
CA GLY A 471 5.83 10.13 13.59
C GLY A 471 6.20 11.44 14.28
N LEU A 472 7.27 12.10 13.83
CA LEU A 472 7.63 13.44 14.31
C LEU A 472 6.60 14.49 13.91
N LEU A 473 6.15 14.51 12.65
CA LEU A 473 5.15 15.47 12.18
C LEU A 473 3.82 15.33 12.93
N VAL A 474 3.34 14.10 13.11
CA VAL A 474 2.10 13.83 13.85
C VAL A 474 2.24 14.26 15.31
N ARG A 475 3.36 13.93 15.95
CA ARG A 475 3.59 14.30 17.35
C ARG A 475 3.57 15.81 17.61
N PHE A 476 4.03 16.61 16.66
CA PHE A 476 4.11 18.07 16.82
C PHE A 476 2.93 18.83 16.22
N TYR A 477 2.29 18.31 15.16
CA TYR A 477 1.33 19.07 14.34
C TYR A 477 -0.01 18.38 14.10
N ALA A 478 -0.33 17.26 14.78
CA ALA A 478 -1.59 16.53 14.56
C ALA A 478 -2.84 17.40 14.69
N GLN A 479 -2.93 18.22 15.74
CA GLN A 479 -4.09 19.09 15.98
C GLN A 479 -4.26 20.17 14.90
N GLU A 480 -3.16 20.75 14.42
CA GLU A 480 -3.21 21.78 13.36
C GLU A 480 -3.65 21.22 12.01
N ILE A 481 -3.33 19.94 11.74
CA ILE A 481 -3.75 19.23 10.52
C ILE A 481 -5.23 18.87 10.62
N GLU A 482 -5.71 18.47 11.80
CA GLU A 482 -7.11 18.12 12.05
C GLU A 482 -8.06 19.32 11.94
N GLU A 483 -7.67 20.48 12.49
CA GLU A 483 -8.47 21.72 12.42
C GLU A 483 -8.41 22.40 11.03
N GLY A 484 -7.59 21.89 10.11
CA GLY A 484 -7.43 22.43 8.76
C GLY A 484 -8.53 21.99 7.80
N GLU A 485 -8.64 22.66 6.64
CA GLU A 485 -9.56 22.25 5.55
C GLU A 485 -9.30 20.85 4.98
N TRP A 486 -8.16 20.26 5.34
CA TRP A 486 -7.76 18.91 4.96
C TRP A 486 -7.85 17.90 6.11
N GLY A 487 -8.37 18.32 7.27
CA GLY A 487 -8.59 17.50 8.45
C GLY A 487 -9.79 16.56 8.33
N VAL A 488 -10.44 16.25 9.46
CA VAL A 488 -11.55 15.28 9.52
C VAL A 488 -12.72 15.78 8.68
N GLN A 489 -13.27 14.92 7.83
CA GLN A 489 -14.45 15.25 7.04
C GLN A 489 -15.70 15.03 7.89
N ASP A 490 -16.53 16.07 8.04
CA ASP A 490 -17.89 15.91 8.55
C ASP A 490 -18.67 15.01 7.58
N SER A 491 -18.85 13.75 7.95
CA SER A 491 -19.66 12.83 7.14
C SER A 491 -21.10 13.36 7.05
N PRO A 492 -21.68 13.51 5.84
CA PRO A 492 -23.06 13.99 5.68
C PRO A 492 -24.12 13.03 6.29
N LEU A 493 -23.72 11.88 6.82
CA LEU A 493 -24.58 10.90 7.48
C LEU A 493 -24.68 11.10 9.02
N ALA A 494 -23.92 12.02 9.62
CA ALA A 494 -23.97 12.28 11.06
C ALA A 494 -25.13 13.21 11.51
N ILE A 495 -26.01 13.61 10.59
CA ILE A 495 -27.11 14.56 10.89
C ILE A 495 -28.32 13.88 11.57
N SER A 496 -28.42 12.54 11.63
CA SER A 496 -29.64 11.91 12.16
C SER A 496 -29.68 11.64 13.67
N SER A 497 -28.61 11.85 14.44
CA SER A 497 -28.58 11.50 15.88
C SER A 497 -28.67 12.69 16.84
N ARG A 498 -28.58 13.94 16.36
CA ARG A 498 -28.67 15.14 17.20
C ARG A 498 -30.06 15.78 17.28
N ASP A 499 -30.99 15.42 16.40
CA ASP A 499 -32.33 16.05 16.35
C ASP A 499 -33.46 15.27 17.04
N LEU A 500 -33.17 14.13 17.69
CA LEU A 500 -34.18 13.37 18.45
C LEU A 500 -34.19 13.67 19.96
N GLY A 501 -33.46 14.69 20.39
CA GLY A 501 -33.25 14.99 21.82
C GLY A 501 -34.21 15.97 22.48
N HIS A 502 -35.08 16.68 21.75
CA HIS A 502 -35.99 17.68 22.33
C HIS A 502 -37.38 17.62 21.70
N GLY A 503 -38.32 16.92 22.34
CA GLY A 503 -39.72 17.00 21.94
C GLY A 503 -40.64 15.90 22.48
N ALA A 504 -40.76 15.74 23.79
CA ALA A 504 -41.99 15.27 24.43
C ALA A 504 -41.92 15.55 25.95
N VAL A 505 -42.73 16.51 26.39
CA VAL A 505 -43.24 16.65 27.76
C VAL A 505 -44.47 15.75 27.87
#